data_AF-A0A858QBT3-F1
#
_entry.id   AF-A0A858QBT3-F1
#
_cell.length_a   1.000
_cell.length_b   1.000
_cell.length_c   1.000
_cell.angle_alpha   90.00
_cell.angle_beta   90.00
_cell.angle_gamma   90.00
#
_symmetry.space_group_name_H-M   'P 1'
#
loop_
_entity.id
_entity.type
_entity.pdbx_description
1 polymer ?
#
loop_
_entity_poly.entity_id
_entity_poly.type
_entity_poly.pdbx_seq_one_letter_code
_entity_poly.pdbx_strand_id
1 'polypeptide(L)'
;MSAQAMRAAAGASESNPPAAAETPSQNPQKNPEGKSMEIDLNLIPAKLDAVHVGLAAVVVALLLVQVILLSVAVIALLRRRPEPAAAAPAAVPVAEPAKLPEPVVKKETVVLKESTPDAALQLLALLQKEARFVDFVQENVAQYSDAEIGAAARVVHEGCRKVIGQVFELAPVRTETEGSRLTLPKGFDAASVRLAGNVVGEPPFTGTLVHRGWKVENIRLPKVAEGHDTRIIAPAEVEL
;
A
#
# COMPACT_ATOMS: atom_id res chain seq x y z
N MET A 1 26.02 -18.21 66.00
CA MET A 1 26.86 -17.08 66.47
C MET A 1 26.03 -15.82 66.25
N SER A 2 25.22 -15.44 67.24
CA SER A 2 25.50 -14.38 68.25
C SER A 2 25.32 -12.98 67.63
N ALA A 3 24.31 -12.17 67.92
CA ALA A 3 23.75 -11.67 69.18
C ALA A 3 24.74 -10.83 70.01
N GLN A 4 24.66 -9.50 69.87
CA GLN A 4 24.98 -8.46 70.88
C GLN A 4 24.51 -7.11 70.28
N ALA A 5 23.48 -6.38 70.75
CA ALA A 5 23.14 -5.91 72.11
C ALA A 5 24.30 -5.06 72.68
N MET A 6 24.16 -3.87 73.26
CA MET A 6 23.08 -2.98 73.69
C MET A 6 23.78 -1.84 74.49
N ARG A 7 23.10 -0.69 74.69
CA ARG A 7 23.33 0.39 75.71
C ARG A 7 24.16 1.60 75.28
N ALA A 8 23.59 2.82 75.19
CA ALA A 8 23.03 3.71 76.24
C ALA A 8 24.17 4.47 76.99
N ALA A 9 24.12 5.75 77.37
CA ALA A 9 23.12 6.84 77.40
C ALA A 9 23.84 8.18 77.69
N ALA A 10 23.12 9.31 77.51
CA ALA A 10 23.21 10.61 78.24
C ALA A 10 24.56 11.40 78.22
N GLY A 11 24.64 12.73 78.14
CA GLY A 11 23.68 13.84 78.15
C GLY A 11 24.44 15.20 78.25
N ALA A 12 23.72 16.28 77.92
CA ALA A 12 23.86 17.68 78.35
C ALA A 12 25.04 18.58 77.88
N SER A 13 24.66 19.77 77.36
CA SER A 13 25.25 21.13 77.51
C SER A 13 25.35 21.83 76.13
N GLU A 14 24.34 22.58 75.66
CA GLU A 14 24.08 24.01 75.96
C GLU A 14 24.89 24.98 75.08
N SER A 15 24.23 25.62 74.10
CA SER A 15 24.35 27.06 73.77
C SER A 15 23.51 27.42 72.53
N ASN A 16 22.51 28.28 72.71
CA ASN A 16 21.81 29.05 71.66
C ASN A 16 22.35 30.51 71.73
N PRO A 17 22.52 31.30 70.64
CA PRO A 17 21.43 32.12 70.01
C PRO A 17 21.68 32.47 68.50
N PRO A 18 20.96 33.41 67.85
CA PRO A 18 19.54 33.77 67.91
C PRO A 18 18.80 33.67 66.54
N ALA A 19 17.49 33.88 66.62
CA ALA A 19 16.45 33.89 65.60
C ALA A 19 16.69 34.69 64.31
N ALA A 20 16.19 34.16 63.19
CA ALA A 20 15.44 34.91 62.17
C ALA A 20 14.69 33.99 61.19
N ALA A 21 13.50 34.44 60.79
CA ALA A 21 12.68 34.01 59.65
C ALA A 21 11.82 32.75 59.81
N GLU A 22 10.62 33.00 60.33
CA GLU A 22 9.40 32.23 60.13
C GLU A 22 9.18 31.89 58.65
N THR A 23 8.86 30.63 58.35
CA THR A 23 8.15 30.26 57.13
C THR A 23 6.95 29.42 57.54
N PRO A 24 5.70 29.90 57.43
CA PRO A 24 4.55 29.04 57.58
C PRO A 24 3.91 28.70 56.24
N SER A 25 3.79 27.40 56.04
CA SER A 25 2.54 26.74 55.64
C SER A 25 2.10 26.88 54.17
N GLN A 26 2.41 25.84 53.40
CA GLN A 26 1.66 25.49 52.19
C GLN A 26 0.25 25.05 52.58
N ASN A 27 -0.77 25.60 51.91
CA ASN A 27 -2.08 24.97 51.75
C ASN A 27 -2.49 25.04 50.26
N PRO A 28 -3.16 24.01 49.70
CA PRO A 28 -3.29 23.81 48.26
C PRO A 28 -4.58 24.40 47.69
N GLN A 29 -4.63 24.43 46.35
CA GLN A 29 -5.74 24.73 45.43
C GLN A 29 -5.65 26.07 44.68
N LYS A 30 -5.34 25.99 43.38
CA LYS A 30 -6.20 26.54 42.31
C LYS A 30 -5.78 25.96 40.95
N ASN A 31 -6.69 25.20 40.33
CA ASN A 31 -6.59 24.77 38.93
C ASN A 31 -6.74 26.00 38.01
N PRO A 32 -5.89 26.23 36.99
CA PRO A 32 -6.21 27.19 35.96
C PRO A 32 -6.85 26.51 34.73
N GLU A 33 -7.99 27.07 34.38
CA GLU A 33 -8.90 26.74 33.29
C GLU A 33 -8.24 26.87 31.90
N GLY A 34 -8.90 26.26 30.92
CA GLY A 34 -8.45 26.10 29.54
C GLY A 34 -7.91 27.36 28.89
N LYS A 35 -6.71 27.24 28.32
CA LYS A 35 -6.14 28.24 27.43
C LYS A 35 -6.79 28.13 26.06
N SER A 36 -7.71 29.05 25.78
CA SER A 36 -8.19 29.36 24.43
C SER A 36 -6.99 29.56 23.52
N MET A 37 -6.92 28.80 22.41
CA MET A 37 -5.90 29.00 21.39
C MET A 37 -6.39 30.13 20.48
N GLU A 38 -6.28 31.38 20.95
CA GLU A 38 -6.44 32.55 20.08
C GLU A 38 -5.31 32.55 19.06
N ILE A 39 -5.66 32.34 17.78
CA ILE A 39 -4.74 32.61 16.67
C ILE A 39 -4.70 34.13 16.53
N ASP A 40 -3.63 34.72 17.02
CA ASP A 40 -3.38 36.15 16.92
C ASP A 40 -2.97 36.50 15.47
N LEU A 41 -3.94 36.99 14.69
CA LEU A 41 -3.75 37.44 13.31
C LEU A 41 -2.83 38.68 13.18
N ASN A 42 -2.38 39.29 14.29
CA ASN A 42 -1.38 40.36 14.26
C ASN A 42 0.06 39.86 14.18
N LEU A 43 0.31 38.54 14.14
CA LEU A 43 1.63 37.97 13.84
C LEU A 43 1.95 37.91 12.34
N ILE A 44 1.11 38.47 11.47
CA ILE A 44 1.48 38.69 10.06
C ILE A 44 2.57 39.77 10.03
N PRO A 45 3.82 39.47 9.64
CA PRO A 45 4.89 40.48 9.61
C PRO A 45 4.51 41.59 8.64
N ALA A 46 4.34 42.82 9.15
CA ALA A 46 3.94 43.99 8.38
C ALA A 46 4.97 44.46 7.33
N LYS A 47 6.08 43.74 7.16
CA LYS A 47 7.13 44.05 6.19
C LYS A 47 7.43 42.81 5.36
N LEU A 48 7.03 42.85 4.08
CA LEU A 48 7.57 41.90 3.10
C LEU A 48 9.08 42.15 2.99
N ASP A 49 9.88 41.19 3.41
CA ASP A 49 11.32 41.21 3.19
C ASP A 49 11.67 40.70 1.77
N ALA A 50 12.92 40.89 1.37
CA ALA A 50 13.40 40.48 0.05
C ALA A 50 13.31 38.96 -0.20
N VAL A 51 13.29 38.15 0.87
CA VAL A 51 13.18 36.69 0.78
C VAL A 51 11.76 36.28 0.40
N HIS A 52 10.74 36.91 0.99
CA HIS A 52 9.34 36.68 0.63
C HIS A 52 9.04 37.13 -0.81
N VAL A 53 9.62 38.24 -1.26
CA VAL A 53 9.50 38.69 -2.65
C VAL A 53 10.18 37.71 -3.62
N GLY A 54 11.38 37.22 -3.26
CA GLY A 54 12.08 36.19 -4.03
C GLY A 54 11.30 34.88 -4.11
N LEU A 55 10.74 34.42 -3.00
CA LEU A 55 9.91 33.21 -2.94
C LEU A 55 8.64 33.37 -3.77
N ALA A 56 7.95 34.51 -3.68
CA ALA A 56 6.77 34.80 -4.48
C ALA A 56 7.09 34.79 -5.99
N ALA A 57 8.23 35.36 -6.39
CA ALA A 57 8.67 35.34 -7.79
C ALA A 57 8.95 33.91 -8.29
N VAL A 58 9.57 33.06 -7.46
CA VAL A 58 9.81 31.65 -7.79
C VAL A 58 8.50 30.88 -7.93
N VAL A 59 7.55 31.07 -7.01
CA VAL A 59 6.22 30.44 -7.10
C VAL A 59 5.49 30.87 -8.37
N VAL A 60 5.51 32.16 -8.71
CA VAL A 60 4.91 32.65 -9.95
C VAL A 60 5.60 32.05 -11.18
N ALA A 61 6.94 31.97 -11.19
CA ALA A 61 7.67 31.33 -12.28
C ALA A 61 7.32 29.84 -12.44
N LEU A 62 7.23 29.09 -11.34
CA LEU A 62 6.83 27.68 -11.35
C LEU A 62 5.38 27.50 -11.82
N LEU A 63 4.47 28.38 -11.40
CA LEU A 63 3.08 28.37 -11.88
C LEU A 63 2.99 28.67 -13.38
N LEU A 64 3.77 29.62 -13.89
CA LEU A 64 3.83 29.90 -15.33
C LEU A 64 4.38 28.71 -16.11
N VAL A 65 5.44 28.07 -15.64
CA VAL A 65 5.99 26.85 -16.25
C VAL A 65 4.94 25.72 -16.23
N GLN A 66 4.24 25.53 -15.11
CA GLN A 66 3.18 24.52 -14.99
C GLN A 66 2.03 24.78 -15.97
N VAL A 67 1.57 26.03 -16.09
CA VAL A 67 0.53 26.42 -17.04
C VAL A 67 0.98 26.20 -18.48
N ILE A 68 2.24 26.51 -18.82
CA ILE A 68 2.81 26.25 -20.15
C ILE A 68 2.83 24.74 -20.45
N LEU A 69 3.31 23.92 -19.51
CA LEU A 69 3.35 22.46 -19.66
C LEU A 69 1.96 21.86 -19.85
N LEU A 70 0.98 22.29 -19.05
CA LEU A 70 -0.41 21.85 -19.17
C LEU A 70 -1.02 22.31 -20.50
N SER A 71 -0.75 23.54 -20.92
CA SER A 71 -1.23 24.06 -22.21
C SER A 71 -0.68 23.25 -23.38
N VAL A 72 0.62 22.92 -23.36
CA VAL A 72 1.25 22.07 -24.38
C VAL A 72 0.65 20.67 -24.38
N ALA A 73 0.40 20.07 -23.21
CA ALA A 73 -0.22 18.75 -23.10
C ALA A 73 -1.66 18.74 -23.64
N VAL A 74 -2.47 19.76 -23.32
CA VAL A 74 -3.83 19.94 -23.84
C VAL A 74 -3.81 20.15 -25.35
N ILE A 75 -2.92 21.00 -25.87
CA ILE A 75 -2.76 21.20 -27.31
C ILE A 75 -2.32 19.90 -28.00
N ALA A 76 -1.44 19.12 -27.39
CA ALA A 76 -1.02 17.82 -27.92
C ALA A 76 -2.20 16.82 -27.94
N LEU A 77 -3.06 16.81 -26.91
CA LEU A 77 -4.28 15.99 -26.89
C LEU A 77 -5.31 16.45 -27.93
N LEU A 78 -5.54 17.76 -28.08
CA LEU A 78 -6.46 18.32 -29.06
C LEU A 78 -5.98 18.14 -30.50
N ARG A 79 -4.66 18.06 -30.72
CA ARG A 79 -4.03 17.78 -32.01
C ARG A 79 -3.94 16.29 -32.34
N ARG A 80 -4.29 15.39 -31.42
CA ARG A 80 -4.46 13.97 -31.75
C ARG A 80 -5.66 13.86 -32.68
N ARG A 81 -5.38 13.72 -33.98
CA ARG A 81 -6.39 13.18 -34.91
C ARG A 81 -6.70 11.75 -34.45
N PRO A 82 -7.98 11.37 -34.36
CA PRO A 82 -8.32 9.95 -34.34
C PRO A 82 -7.75 9.35 -35.62
N GLU A 83 -6.95 8.31 -35.47
CA GLU A 83 -6.47 7.49 -36.58
C GLU A 83 -7.70 7.03 -37.38
N PRO A 84 -7.74 7.25 -38.71
CA PRO A 84 -8.88 6.82 -39.49
C PRO A 84 -8.96 5.30 -39.43
N ALA A 85 -10.01 4.80 -38.77
CA ALA A 85 -10.41 3.40 -38.84
C ALA A 85 -10.45 3.01 -40.31
N ALA A 86 -9.58 2.07 -40.69
CA ALA A 86 -9.52 1.54 -42.02
C ALA A 86 -10.92 1.09 -42.46
N ALA A 87 -11.40 1.68 -43.54
CA ALA A 87 -12.67 1.37 -44.16
C ALA A 87 -12.70 -0.11 -44.56
N ALA A 88 -13.73 -0.82 -44.12
CA ALA A 88 -14.07 -2.12 -44.67
C ALA A 88 -14.52 -1.94 -46.13
N PRO A 89 -13.92 -2.62 -47.11
CA PRO A 89 -14.42 -2.61 -48.48
C PRO A 89 -15.72 -3.43 -48.58
N ALA A 90 -16.70 -2.82 -49.24
CA ALA A 90 -17.95 -3.45 -49.65
C ALA A 90 -17.71 -4.65 -50.56
N ALA A 91 -18.56 -5.67 -50.38
CA ALA A 91 -18.56 -6.90 -51.15
C ALA A 91 -18.93 -6.67 -52.62
N VAL A 92 -18.12 -7.24 -53.52
CA VAL A 92 -18.53 -7.57 -54.89
C VAL A 92 -18.58 -9.10 -55.02
N PRO A 93 -19.61 -9.67 -55.67
CA PRO A 93 -19.78 -11.12 -55.75
C PRO A 93 -18.90 -11.68 -56.87
N VAL A 94 -18.06 -12.65 -56.55
CA VAL A 94 -17.28 -13.41 -57.55
C VAL A 94 -17.50 -14.89 -57.32
N ALA A 95 -17.79 -15.53 -58.45
CA ALA A 95 -18.12 -16.91 -58.68
C ALA A 95 -17.19 -17.92 -58.01
N GLU A 96 -17.80 -19.04 -57.62
CA GLU A 96 -17.21 -20.32 -57.29
C GLU A 96 -16.28 -20.80 -58.43
N PRO A 97 -15.05 -21.22 -58.09
CA PRO A 97 -14.70 -22.59 -58.45
C PRO A 97 -13.83 -23.32 -57.42
N ALA A 98 -14.17 -24.61 -57.29
CA ALA A 98 -13.30 -25.76 -57.05
C ALA A 98 -12.64 -25.92 -55.67
N LYS A 99 -13.23 -26.86 -54.91
CA LYS A 99 -12.68 -27.56 -53.75
C LYS A 99 -11.21 -27.99 -53.98
N LEU A 100 -10.31 -27.47 -53.16
CA LEU A 100 -9.15 -28.20 -52.65
C LEU A 100 -9.32 -28.40 -51.14
N PRO A 101 -8.85 -29.53 -50.57
CA PRO A 101 -9.10 -29.88 -49.17
C PRO A 101 -8.34 -28.92 -48.23
N GLU A 102 -9.09 -28.14 -47.46
CA GLU A 102 -8.53 -27.36 -46.35
C GLU A 102 -8.00 -28.31 -45.26
N PRO A 103 -6.77 -28.07 -44.74
CA PRO A 103 -6.33 -28.75 -43.53
C PRO A 103 -7.24 -28.28 -42.40
N VAL A 104 -7.94 -29.24 -41.78
CA VAL A 104 -8.80 -29.01 -40.63
C VAL A 104 -7.92 -28.51 -39.49
N VAL A 105 -7.75 -27.19 -39.38
CA VAL A 105 -7.26 -26.55 -38.16
C VAL A 105 -8.39 -26.69 -37.15
N LYS A 106 -8.30 -27.78 -36.38
CA LYS A 106 -9.08 -27.99 -35.16
C LYS A 106 -8.87 -26.74 -34.30
N LYS A 107 -9.85 -25.84 -34.28
CA LYS A 107 -9.97 -24.84 -33.21
C LYS A 107 -10.18 -25.65 -31.94
N GLU A 108 -9.10 -25.90 -31.20
CA GLU A 108 -9.20 -26.37 -29.82
C GLU A 108 -9.99 -25.29 -29.07
N THR A 109 -11.26 -25.58 -28.83
CA THR A 109 -12.09 -24.85 -27.90
C THR A 109 -11.38 -24.92 -26.55
N VAL A 110 -10.86 -23.77 -26.08
CA VAL A 110 -10.28 -23.65 -24.75
C VAL A 110 -11.38 -24.00 -23.76
N VAL A 111 -11.30 -25.21 -23.19
CA VAL A 111 -12.23 -25.67 -22.15
C VAL A 111 -11.90 -24.88 -20.89
N LEU A 112 -12.78 -23.95 -20.52
CA LEU A 112 -12.68 -23.23 -19.25
C LEU A 112 -12.94 -24.22 -18.12
N LYS A 113 -11.97 -24.35 -17.21
CA LYS A 113 -12.10 -25.18 -16.01
C LYS A 113 -12.67 -24.33 -14.89
N GLU A 114 -13.83 -24.70 -14.36
CA GLU A 114 -14.38 -24.07 -13.15
C GLU A 114 -13.52 -24.46 -11.93
N SER A 115 -13.12 -23.47 -11.14
CA SER A 115 -12.40 -23.67 -9.88
C SER A 115 -13.35 -24.02 -8.75
N THR A 116 -12.91 -24.77 -7.74
CA THR A 116 -13.70 -24.99 -6.52
C THR A 116 -13.79 -23.68 -5.71
N PRO A 117 -14.97 -23.03 -5.59
CA PRO A 117 -15.09 -21.71 -4.98
C PRO A 117 -14.70 -21.69 -3.50
N ASP A 118 -14.86 -22.82 -2.81
CA ASP A 118 -14.61 -22.96 -1.37
C ASP A 118 -13.18 -22.62 -0.96
N ALA A 119 -12.18 -22.96 -1.79
CA ALA A 119 -10.79 -22.64 -1.47
C ALA A 119 -10.53 -21.12 -1.49
N ALA A 120 -11.17 -20.41 -2.43
CA ALA A 120 -11.08 -18.95 -2.52
C ALA A 120 -11.80 -18.28 -1.35
N LEU A 121 -13.01 -18.75 -1.02
CA LEU A 121 -13.77 -18.26 0.13
C LEU A 121 -13.05 -18.52 1.45
N GLN A 122 -12.41 -19.68 1.59
CA GLN A 122 -11.61 -20.02 2.77
C GLN A 122 -10.39 -19.10 2.92
N LEU A 123 -9.69 -18.80 1.83
CA LEU A 123 -8.59 -17.83 1.87
C LEU A 123 -9.09 -16.43 2.25
N LEU A 124 -10.24 -16.01 1.70
CA LEU A 124 -10.85 -14.73 2.03
C LEU A 124 -11.25 -14.64 3.51
N ALA A 125 -11.79 -15.71 4.09
CA ALA A 125 -12.11 -15.79 5.52
C ALA A 125 -10.86 -15.70 6.41
N LEU A 126 -9.74 -16.33 6.02
CA LEU A 126 -8.46 -16.21 6.73
C LEU A 126 -7.93 -14.76 6.68
N LEU A 127 -7.98 -14.13 5.51
CA LEU A 127 -7.58 -12.74 5.34
C LEU A 127 -8.47 -11.79 6.15
N GLN A 128 -9.78 -12.02 6.20
CA GLN A 128 -10.68 -11.22 7.02
C GLN A 128 -10.36 -11.38 8.51
N LYS A 129 -10.20 -12.63 8.97
CA LYS A 129 -9.92 -12.92 10.38
C LYS A 129 -8.62 -12.30 10.90
N GLU A 130 -7.55 -12.38 10.13
CA GLU A 130 -6.21 -11.95 10.59
C GLU A 130 -5.87 -10.51 10.18
N ALA A 131 -6.51 -9.98 9.14
CA ALA A 131 -6.13 -8.70 8.54
C ALA A 131 -7.28 -7.70 8.40
N ARG A 132 -8.53 -8.06 8.74
CA ARG A 132 -9.73 -7.25 8.45
C ARG A 132 -9.78 -6.80 6.98
N PHE A 133 -9.32 -7.67 6.08
CA PHE A 133 -9.08 -7.32 4.70
C PHE A 133 -10.33 -6.83 3.98
N VAL A 134 -11.46 -7.50 4.18
CA VAL A 134 -12.74 -7.12 3.53
C VAL A 134 -13.22 -5.79 4.08
N ASP A 135 -13.17 -5.58 5.41
CA ASP A 135 -13.54 -4.30 6.02
C ASP A 135 -12.71 -3.16 5.42
N PHE A 136 -11.39 -3.34 5.34
CA PHE A 136 -10.47 -2.31 4.85
C PHE A 136 -10.71 -1.95 3.38
N VAL A 137 -10.97 -2.94 2.52
CA VAL A 137 -11.21 -2.69 1.09
C VAL A 137 -12.59 -2.08 0.83
N GLN A 138 -13.58 -2.41 1.66
CA GLN A 138 -14.94 -1.89 1.55
C GLN A 138 -15.10 -0.50 2.18
N GLU A 139 -14.18 -0.09 3.05
CA GLU A 139 -14.17 1.23 3.67
C GLU A 139 -13.93 2.34 2.65
N ASN A 140 -14.71 3.42 2.73
CA ASN A 140 -14.47 4.59 1.90
C ASN A 140 -13.36 5.45 2.50
N VAL A 141 -12.14 5.30 1.97
CA VAL A 141 -10.96 5.97 2.51
C VAL A 141 -10.86 7.47 2.15
N ALA A 142 -11.75 8.02 1.33
CA ALA A 142 -11.59 9.37 0.75
C ALA A 142 -11.57 10.51 1.79
N GLN A 143 -12.12 10.27 2.99
CA GLN A 143 -12.22 11.29 4.04
C GLN A 143 -11.06 11.23 5.05
N TYR A 144 -10.22 10.20 5.00
CA TYR A 144 -9.12 10.02 5.93
C TYR A 144 -7.83 10.63 5.39
N SER A 145 -6.98 11.09 6.30
CA SER A 145 -5.64 11.55 5.96
C SER A 145 -4.70 10.39 5.61
N ASP A 146 -3.63 10.68 4.88
CA ASP A 146 -2.57 9.69 4.58
C ASP A 146 -1.97 9.08 5.86
N ALA A 147 -1.94 9.83 6.97
CA ALA A 147 -1.44 9.34 8.26
C ALA A 147 -2.37 8.28 8.86
N GLU A 148 -3.68 8.50 8.82
CA GLU A 148 -4.69 7.55 9.29
C GLU A 148 -4.74 6.31 8.39
N ILE A 149 -4.75 6.50 7.06
CA ILE A 149 -4.68 5.40 6.09
C ILE A 149 -3.40 4.60 6.30
N GLY A 150 -2.26 5.27 6.48
CA GLY A 150 -0.98 4.61 6.73
C GLY A 150 -0.95 3.84 8.06
N ALA A 151 -1.64 4.30 9.10
CA ALA A 151 -1.77 3.57 10.35
C ALA A 151 -2.58 2.28 10.16
N ALA A 152 -3.76 2.37 9.53
CA ALA A 152 -4.60 1.21 9.24
C ALA A 152 -3.91 0.22 8.28
N ALA A 153 -3.30 0.71 7.20
CA ALA A 153 -2.63 -0.10 6.19
C ALA A 153 -1.49 -0.94 6.78
N ARG A 154 -0.75 -0.45 7.79
CA ARG A 154 0.30 -1.24 8.46
C ARG A 154 -0.27 -2.47 9.15
N VAL A 155 -1.37 -2.33 9.87
CA VAL A 155 -2.05 -3.43 10.58
C VAL A 155 -2.57 -4.47 9.58
N VAL A 156 -3.28 -4.00 8.55
CA VAL A 156 -3.83 -4.88 7.49
C VAL A 156 -2.70 -5.58 6.73
N HIS A 157 -1.64 -4.87 6.37
CA HIS A 157 -0.48 -5.44 5.69
C HIS A 157 0.19 -6.54 6.54
N GLU A 158 0.39 -6.32 7.84
CA GLU A 158 0.96 -7.33 8.73
C GLU A 158 0.10 -8.60 8.79
N GLY A 159 -1.22 -8.44 8.94
CA GLY A 159 -2.17 -9.57 8.91
C GLY A 159 -2.16 -10.32 7.58
N CYS A 160 -2.20 -9.60 6.45
CA CYS A 160 -2.13 -10.19 5.11
C CYS A 160 -0.81 -10.96 4.93
N ARG A 161 0.33 -10.37 5.31
CA ARG A 161 1.64 -11.02 5.24
C ARG A 161 1.67 -12.30 6.06
N LYS A 162 1.09 -12.30 7.25
CA LYS A 162 0.98 -13.48 8.11
C LYS A 162 0.19 -14.60 7.43
N VAL A 163 -1.01 -14.30 6.93
CA VAL A 163 -1.87 -15.29 6.24
C VAL A 163 -1.17 -15.84 5.00
N ILE A 164 -0.63 -14.97 4.15
CA ILE A 164 0.07 -15.40 2.92
C ILE A 164 1.27 -16.29 3.26
N GLY A 165 2.07 -15.96 4.28
CA GLY A 165 3.21 -16.80 4.68
C GLY A 165 2.81 -18.15 5.29
N GLN A 166 1.65 -18.22 5.95
CA GLN A 166 1.11 -19.48 6.48
C GLN A 166 0.60 -20.37 5.35
N VAL A 167 -0.18 -19.80 4.42
CA VAL A 167 -0.87 -20.54 3.35
C VAL A 167 0.05 -20.84 2.17
N PHE A 168 0.97 -19.95 1.81
CA PHE A 168 1.77 -20.07 0.60
C PHE A 168 3.27 -20.06 0.89
N GLU A 169 3.99 -20.93 0.19
CA GLU A 169 5.43 -20.82 0.03
C GLU A 169 5.74 -20.17 -1.30
N LEU A 170 6.15 -18.90 -1.26
CA LEU A 170 6.40 -18.10 -2.46
C LEU A 170 7.89 -18.12 -2.82
N ALA A 171 8.16 -18.33 -4.10
CA ALA A 171 9.49 -18.23 -4.69
C ALA A 171 9.47 -17.31 -5.90
N PRO A 172 10.60 -16.67 -6.25
CA PRO A 172 10.66 -15.91 -7.48
C PRO A 172 10.61 -16.84 -8.70
N VAL A 173 10.00 -16.37 -9.78
CA VAL A 173 10.01 -17.11 -11.07
C VAL A 173 11.42 -17.10 -11.66
N ARG A 174 12.11 -15.96 -11.55
CA ARG A 174 13.50 -15.76 -11.99
C ARG A 174 14.43 -15.56 -10.81
N THR A 175 15.53 -16.31 -10.78
CA THR A 175 16.48 -16.24 -9.66
C THR A 175 17.44 -15.06 -9.77
N GLU A 176 17.65 -14.52 -10.98
CA GLU A 176 18.51 -13.37 -11.22
C GLU A 176 18.02 -12.11 -10.49
N THR A 177 18.94 -11.18 -10.20
CA THR A 177 18.61 -9.91 -9.56
C THR A 177 17.81 -9.00 -10.50
N GLU A 178 16.85 -8.26 -9.96
CA GLU A 178 16.20 -7.17 -10.70
C GLU A 178 17.25 -6.14 -11.14
N GLY A 179 17.10 -5.62 -12.35
CA GLY A 179 18.10 -4.77 -13.00
C GLY A 179 19.19 -5.55 -13.75
N SER A 180 19.26 -6.87 -13.64
CA SER A 180 20.21 -7.67 -14.43
C SER A 180 19.81 -7.74 -15.90
N ARG A 181 20.82 -7.76 -16.79
CA ARG A 181 20.60 -8.01 -18.22
C ARG A 181 20.49 -9.51 -18.46
N LEU A 182 19.45 -9.94 -19.15
CA LEU A 182 19.22 -11.33 -19.52
C LEU A 182 18.82 -11.46 -20.99
N THR A 183 19.04 -12.65 -21.52
CA THR A 183 18.63 -13.02 -22.88
C THR A 183 17.65 -14.18 -22.80
N LEU A 184 16.45 -13.98 -23.33
CA LEU A 184 15.42 -14.99 -23.45
C LEU A 184 15.57 -15.69 -24.80
N PRO A 185 15.88 -17.00 -24.83
CA PRO A 185 16.08 -17.73 -26.07
C PRO A 185 14.76 -17.94 -26.81
N LYS A 186 14.84 -18.40 -28.06
CA LYS A 186 13.66 -18.87 -28.79
C LYS A 186 13.02 -20.05 -28.05
N GLY A 187 11.70 -19.99 -27.89
CA GLY A 187 10.94 -20.99 -27.11
C GLY A 187 10.97 -20.79 -25.60
N PHE A 188 11.31 -19.59 -25.10
CA PHE A 188 11.12 -19.27 -23.68
C PHE A 188 9.65 -19.42 -23.26
N ASP A 189 9.43 -19.74 -21.99
CA ASP A 189 8.08 -19.92 -21.45
C ASP A 189 7.36 -18.56 -21.28
N ALA A 190 6.42 -18.30 -22.18
CA ALA A 190 5.62 -17.07 -22.19
C ALA A 190 4.57 -17.02 -21.07
N ALA A 191 4.30 -18.13 -20.37
CA ALA A 191 3.40 -18.13 -19.21
C ALA A 191 4.13 -17.63 -17.95
N SER A 192 5.42 -17.91 -17.81
CA SER A 192 6.22 -17.48 -16.66
C SER A 192 6.95 -16.15 -16.87
N VAL A 193 7.23 -15.75 -18.11
CA VAL A 193 7.93 -14.50 -18.42
C VAL A 193 7.15 -13.67 -19.44
N ARG A 194 6.77 -12.45 -19.02
CA ARG A 194 6.13 -11.46 -19.90
C ARG A 194 7.15 -10.45 -20.40
N LEU A 195 7.22 -10.28 -21.73
CA LEU A 195 7.99 -9.20 -22.34
C LEU A 195 7.29 -7.85 -22.12
N ALA A 196 8.04 -6.81 -21.80
CA ALA A 196 7.53 -5.45 -21.62
C ALA A 196 8.30 -4.46 -22.50
N GLY A 197 7.60 -3.44 -23.03
CA GLY A 197 8.17 -2.43 -23.93
C GLY A 197 7.91 -2.72 -25.41
N ASN A 198 8.69 -2.09 -26.29
CA ASN A 198 8.60 -2.29 -27.73
C ASN A 198 9.30 -3.60 -28.14
N VAL A 199 8.51 -4.66 -28.28
CA VAL A 199 9.00 -5.98 -28.70
C VAL A 199 8.92 -6.07 -30.21
N VAL A 200 10.07 -6.06 -30.88
CA VAL A 200 10.18 -6.21 -32.34
C VAL A 200 11.11 -7.37 -32.69
N GLY A 201 10.81 -8.07 -33.77
CA GLY A 201 11.59 -9.22 -34.26
C GLY A 201 11.26 -10.53 -33.55
N GLU A 202 12.09 -11.54 -33.81
CA GLU A 202 12.01 -12.86 -33.19
C GLU A 202 13.05 -13.02 -32.06
N PRO A 203 12.81 -13.90 -31.08
CA PRO A 203 13.82 -14.22 -30.08
C PRO A 203 15.10 -14.78 -30.73
N PRO A 204 16.28 -14.59 -30.11
CA PRO A 204 16.45 -14.26 -28.71
C PRO A 204 16.21 -12.78 -28.35
N PHE A 205 15.44 -12.53 -27.30
CA PHE A 205 15.18 -11.19 -26.79
C PHE A 205 16.17 -10.86 -25.68
N THR A 206 16.86 -9.71 -25.78
CA THR A 206 17.75 -9.25 -24.71
C THR A 206 17.16 -8.01 -24.04
N GLY A 207 17.08 -8.04 -22.71
CA GLY A 207 16.48 -6.97 -21.93
C GLY A 207 16.97 -6.97 -20.49
N THR A 208 16.38 -6.09 -19.69
CA THR A 208 16.66 -5.98 -18.26
C THR A 208 15.51 -6.60 -17.48
N LEU A 209 15.80 -7.46 -16.50
CA LEU A 209 14.80 -8.02 -15.61
C LEU A 209 14.22 -6.93 -14.71
N VAL A 210 12.99 -6.50 -14.94
CA VAL A 210 12.35 -5.44 -14.13
C VAL A 210 11.79 -5.99 -12.83
N HIS A 211 11.14 -7.16 -12.88
CA HIS A 211 10.55 -7.82 -11.72
C HIS A 211 10.73 -9.33 -11.86
N ARG A 212 11.13 -10.01 -10.79
CA ARG A 212 11.45 -11.46 -10.82
C ARG A 212 10.24 -12.38 -10.93
N GLY A 213 9.05 -11.82 -10.74
CA GLY A 213 7.80 -12.57 -10.65
C GLY A 213 7.70 -13.35 -9.35
N TRP A 214 6.52 -13.87 -9.06
CA TRP A 214 6.26 -14.75 -7.93
C TRP A 214 5.58 -16.02 -8.44
N LYS A 215 6.02 -17.16 -7.92
CA LYS A 215 5.36 -18.45 -8.07
C LYS A 215 5.12 -19.06 -6.69
N VAL A 216 4.12 -19.92 -6.62
CA VAL A 216 3.83 -20.71 -5.43
C VAL A 216 4.50 -22.06 -5.59
N GLU A 217 5.38 -22.43 -4.66
CA GLU A 217 6.00 -23.76 -4.61
C GLU A 217 5.15 -24.74 -3.80
N ASN A 218 4.46 -24.24 -2.77
CA ASN A 218 3.66 -25.06 -1.87
C ASN A 218 2.43 -24.30 -1.34
N ILE A 219 1.34 -25.04 -1.10
CA ILE A 219 0.06 -24.52 -0.60
C ILE A 219 -0.35 -25.32 0.65
N ARG A 220 -0.62 -24.60 1.74
CA ARG A 220 -1.01 -25.12 3.06
C ARG A 220 -2.32 -24.47 3.50
N LEU A 221 -3.40 -24.77 2.78
CA LEU A 221 -4.72 -24.27 3.15
C LEU A 221 -5.32 -25.13 4.28
N PRO A 222 -5.82 -24.52 5.37
CA PRO A 222 -6.53 -25.24 6.43
C PRO A 222 -7.76 -25.99 5.87
N LYS A 223 -8.08 -27.13 6.48
CA LYS A 223 -9.26 -27.92 6.12
C LYS A 223 -10.52 -27.28 6.71
N VAL A 224 -11.61 -27.34 5.94
CA VAL A 224 -12.94 -26.89 6.36
C VAL A 224 -13.67 -28.03 7.03
N ALA A 225 -14.38 -27.75 8.12
CA ALA A 225 -15.25 -28.75 8.76
C ALA A 225 -16.45 -29.09 7.85
N GLU A 226 -16.90 -30.33 7.90
CA GLU A 226 -18.09 -30.77 7.16
C GLU A 226 -19.33 -29.98 7.64
N GLY A 227 -20.11 -29.45 6.70
CA GLY A 227 -21.30 -28.63 6.99
C GLY A 227 -21.05 -27.15 7.30
N HIS A 228 -19.80 -26.67 7.28
CA HIS A 228 -19.52 -25.24 7.39
C HIS A 228 -19.84 -24.51 6.08
N ASP A 229 -20.67 -23.45 6.15
CA ASP A 229 -20.96 -22.61 4.98
C ASP A 229 -19.82 -21.62 4.74
N THR A 230 -18.96 -21.93 3.77
CA THR A 230 -17.82 -21.11 3.35
C THR A 230 -18.22 -19.74 2.82
N ARG A 231 -19.50 -19.52 2.47
CA ARG A 231 -20.01 -18.21 2.03
C ARG A 231 -20.07 -17.20 3.17
N ILE A 232 -20.09 -17.66 4.42
CA ILE A 232 -20.05 -16.79 5.60
C ILE A 232 -18.58 -16.54 5.96
N ILE A 233 -18.01 -15.49 5.37
CA ILE A 233 -16.59 -15.10 5.53
C ILE A 233 -16.28 -14.64 6.96
N ALA A 234 -17.20 -13.90 7.58
CA ALA A 234 -17.15 -13.51 8.98
C ALA A 234 -18.59 -13.48 9.53
N PRO A 235 -18.88 -14.12 10.67
CA PRO A 235 -20.20 -14.08 11.29
C PRO A 235 -20.48 -12.68 11.87
N ALA A 236 -21.76 -12.31 11.96
CA ALA A 236 -22.17 -11.12 12.69
C ALA A 236 -22.09 -11.40 14.21
N GLU A 237 -21.57 -10.44 14.97
CA GLU A 237 -21.46 -10.51 16.43
C GLU A 237 -22.51 -9.60 17.08
N VAL A 238 -23.18 -10.09 18.13
CA VAL A 238 -24.19 -9.35 18.89
C VAL A 238 -23.84 -9.44 20.38
N GLU A 239 -23.64 -8.30 21.02
CA GLU A 239 -23.40 -8.19 22.46
C GLU A 239 -24.74 -8.19 23.22
N LEU A 240 -24.80 -8.84 24.38
CA LEU A 240 -25.97 -8.95 25.26
C LEU A 240 -25.68 -8.37 26.65
#